data_AF-A0A7J8F1D9-F1
#
_entry.id   AF-A0A7J8F1D9-F1
#
_cell.length_a   1.000
_cell.length_b   1.000
_cell.length_c   1.000
_cell.angle_alpha   90.00
_cell.angle_beta   90.00
_cell.angle_gamma   90.00
#
_symmetry.space_group_name_H-M   'P 1'
#
loop_
_entity.id
_entity.type
_entity.pdbx_description
1 polymer ?
#
loop_
_entity_poly.entity_id
_entity_poly.type
_entity_poly.pdbx_seq_one_letter_code
_entity_poly.pdbx_strand_id
1 'polypeptide(L)'
;MEPRDAQHSLYMFHPTVPSVLLELANISANIVAFQVALFEPSRHAACILLTGPAGPDAPGLVSVAKHKVQDLILSSRVVRLAEGGPDSDQAIRDRLSHLRYQSKA
;
A
#
# COMPACT_ATOMS: atom_id res chain seq x y z
N MET A 1 25.74 -10.03 -12.44
CA MET A 1 25.50 -9.60 -11.04
C MET A 1 24.02 -9.33 -10.97
N GLU A 2 23.23 -10.31 -10.51
CA GLU A 2 21.80 -10.10 -10.27
C GLU A 2 21.67 -8.97 -9.24
N PRO A 3 20.79 -7.97 -9.43
CA PRO A 3 20.52 -7.03 -8.37
C PRO A 3 19.97 -7.86 -7.21
N ARG A 4 20.67 -7.87 -6.07
CA ARG A 4 20.11 -8.39 -4.83
C ARG A 4 18.71 -7.78 -4.72
N ASP A 5 17.68 -8.63 -4.66
CA ASP A 5 16.33 -8.23 -4.31
C ASP A 5 16.43 -7.39 -3.03
N ALA A 6 16.46 -6.07 -3.20
CA ALA A 6 16.37 -5.18 -2.07
C ALA A 6 14.96 -5.42 -1.54
N GLN A 7 14.87 -5.97 -0.32
CA GLN A 7 13.60 -6.07 0.38
C GLN A 7 13.12 -4.64 0.62
N HIS A 8 12.41 -4.08 -0.37
CA HIS A 8 11.73 -2.82 -0.16
C HIS A 8 10.58 -3.11 0.81
N SER A 9 10.37 -2.22 1.77
CA SER A 9 9.23 -2.29 2.68
C SER A 9 8.23 -1.22 2.28
N LEU A 10 6.95 -1.59 2.21
CA LEU A 10 5.88 -0.65 1.93
C LEU A 10 5.35 -0.14 3.26
N TYR A 11 5.30 1.18 3.44
CA TYR A 11 4.80 1.79 4.66
C TYR A 11 3.58 2.66 4.39
N MET A 12 2.60 2.60 5.29
CA MET A 12 1.42 3.45 5.28
C MET A 12 1.33 4.26 6.57
N PHE A 13 1.13 5.56 6.41
CA PHE A 13 0.92 6.51 7.50
C PHE A 13 -0.48 7.13 7.38
N HIS A 14 -1.18 7.29 8.50
CA HIS A 14 -2.49 7.94 8.52
C HIS A 14 -2.56 9.05 9.59
N PRO A 15 -2.99 10.28 9.25
CA PRO A 15 -2.96 11.43 10.17
C PRO A 15 -3.74 11.25 11.47
N THR A 16 -4.74 10.35 11.50
CA THR A 16 -5.56 10.13 12.71
C THR A 16 -4.90 9.23 13.75
N VAL A 17 -3.75 8.64 13.44
CA VAL A 17 -2.89 7.83 14.32
C VAL A 17 -1.41 8.17 14.07
N PRO A 18 -0.99 9.42 14.34
CA PRO A 18 0.31 9.94 13.89
C PRO A 18 1.52 9.29 14.57
N SER A 19 1.32 8.54 15.65
CA SER A 19 2.36 7.79 16.34
C SER A 19 2.55 6.36 15.79
N VAL A 20 1.88 6.01 14.70
CA VAL A 20 1.87 4.65 14.14
C VAL A 20 2.20 4.67 12.65
N LEU A 21 3.03 3.72 12.25
CA LEU A 21 3.31 3.35 10.87
C LEU A 21 2.86 1.91 10.64
N LEU A 22 2.13 1.65 9.55
CA LEU A 22 1.83 0.28 9.13
C LEU A 22 2.88 -0.18 8.12
N GLU A 23 3.61 -1.24 8.44
CA GLU A 23 4.45 -1.95 7.48
C GLU A 23 3.61 -3.01 6.77
N LEU A 24 3.46 -2.83 5.47
CA LEU A 24 2.67 -3.67 4.58
C LEU A 24 3.59 -4.65 3.86
N ALA A 25 3.05 -5.81 3.46
CA ALA A 25 3.75 -6.70 2.55
C ALA A 25 4.11 -5.92 1.28
N ASN A 26 5.41 -5.81 0.99
CA ASN A 26 5.84 -5.12 -0.21
C ASN A 26 5.54 -5.97 -1.43
N ILE A 27 4.60 -5.47 -2.22
CA ILE A 27 4.18 -6.05 -3.50
C ILE A 27 4.72 -5.22 -4.69
N SER A 28 5.55 -4.19 -4.45
CA SER A 28 5.98 -3.23 -5.47
C SER A 28 7.24 -3.66 -6.24
N ALA A 29 7.23 -3.38 -7.55
CA ALA A 29 8.36 -3.49 -8.48
C ALA A 29 8.51 -2.17 -9.27
N ASN A 30 9.70 -1.87 -9.81
CA ASN A 30 10.01 -0.59 -10.48
C ASN A 30 9.16 -0.34 -11.74
N ILE A 31 8.74 0.92 -11.97
CA ILE A 31 8.11 1.38 -13.23
C ILE A 31 8.51 2.81 -13.60
N VAL A 32 8.62 3.07 -14.91
CA VAL A 32 9.04 4.36 -15.50
C VAL A 32 7.96 5.07 -16.33
N ALA A 33 6.90 4.41 -16.86
CA ALA A 33 5.70 5.09 -17.41
C ALA A 33 4.59 4.11 -17.87
N PHE A 34 3.30 4.46 -17.69
CA PHE A 34 2.15 3.79 -18.32
C PHE A 34 0.86 4.65 -18.21
N GLN A 35 -0.16 4.36 -19.02
CA GLN A 35 -1.49 5.00 -18.98
C GLN A 35 -2.58 3.93 -18.79
N VAL A 36 -3.43 4.08 -17.78
CA VAL A 36 -4.56 3.17 -17.50
C VAL A 36 -5.81 3.95 -17.13
N ALA A 37 -6.98 3.44 -17.51
CA ALA A 37 -8.26 3.93 -17.04
C ALA A 37 -8.77 3.03 -15.90
N LEU A 38 -9.07 3.62 -14.74
CA LEU A 38 -9.62 2.93 -13.57
C LEU A 38 -11.09 3.30 -13.41
N PHE A 39 -11.97 2.30 -13.49
CA PHE A 39 -13.41 2.47 -13.30
C PHE A 39 -13.80 1.86 -11.94
N GLU A 40 -14.25 2.70 -11.00
CA GLU A 40 -14.58 2.27 -9.64
C GLU A 40 -16.01 2.63 -9.23
N PRO A 41 -16.89 1.64 -8.99
CA PRO A 41 -18.14 1.84 -8.28
C PRO A 41 -18.00 1.73 -6.73
N SER A 42 -16.82 1.35 -6.21
CA SER A 42 -16.59 1.10 -4.78
C SER A 42 -16.02 2.34 -4.06
N ARG A 43 -16.47 2.60 -2.82
CA ARG A 43 -15.92 3.66 -1.96
C ARG A 43 -14.77 3.21 -1.06
N HIS A 44 -14.41 1.92 -1.03
CA HIS A 44 -13.30 1.46 -0.19
C HIS A 44 -11.97 1.98 -0.74
N ALA A 45 -11.08 2.41 0.15
CA ALA A 45 -9.75 2.83 -0.25
C ALA A 45 -9.00 1.67 -0.94
N ALA A 46 -8.27 1.96 -2.02
CA ALA A 46 -7.53 0.96 -2.78
C ALA A 46 -6.16 1.51 -3.17
N CYS A 47 -5.16 0.65 -3.34
CA CYS A 47 -3.92 1.03 -4.00
C CYS A 47 -3.83 0.33 -5.35
N ILE A 48 -3.19 1.00 -6.29
CA ILE A 48 -2.93 0.44 -7.62
C ILE A 48 -1.47 0.05 -7.64
N LEU A 49 -1.25 -1.25 -7.76
CA LEU A 49 0.06 -1.83 -7.98
C LEU A 49 0.28 -1.95 -9.49
N LEU A 50 1.49 -1.59 -9.88
CA LEU A 50 1.92 -1.60 -11.25
C LEU A 50 3.28 -2.30 -11.24
N THR A 51 3.42 -3.36 -12.02
CA THR A 51 4.69 -4.08 -12.16
C THR A 51 5.11 -4.14 -13.62
N GLY A 52 6.43 -4.12 -13.85
CA GLY A 52 7.01 -4.13 -15.17
C GLY A 52 8.50 -4.46 -15.14
N PRO A 53 9.12 -4.55 -16.32
CA PRO A 53 10.56 -4.79 -16.42
C PRO A 53 11.37 -3.68 -15.75
N ALA A 54 12.54 -4.05 -15.20
CA ALA A 54 13.36 -3.17 -14.37
C ALA A 54 13.98 -1.96 -15.13
N GLY A 55 13.93 -1.97 -16.47
CA GLY A 55 14.45 -0.90 -17.32
C GLY A 55 13.60 -0.70 -18.57
N PRO A 56 13.60 0.52 -19.14
CA PRO A 56 12.75 0.90 -20.26
C PRO A 56 13.06 0.14 -21.56
N ASP A 57 14.29 -0.31 -21.76
CA ASP A 57 14.74 -1.01 -22.97
C ASP A 57 14.55 -2.53 -22.90
N ALA A 58 14.11 -3.05 -21.74
CA ALA A 58 13.87 -4.47 -21.55
C ALA A 58 12.41 -4.81 -21.93
N PRO A 59 12.17 -5.59 -23.01
CA PRO A 59 10.83 -6.08 -23.30
C PRO A 59 10.35 -6.98 -22.17
N GLY A 60 9.09 -6.84 -21.75
CA GLY A 60 8.55 -7.61 -20.63
C GLY A 60 7.06 -7.39 -20.40
N LEU A 61 6.46 -8.29 -19.61
CA LEU A 61 5.06 -8.17 -19.21
C LEU A 61 4.89 -7.01 -18.23
N VAL A 62 3.91 -6.15 -18.52
CA VAL A 62 3.43 -5.12 -17.62
C VAL A 62 2.11 -5.59 -17.04
N SER A 63 1.94 -5.48 -15.73
CA SER A 63 0.69 -5.84 -15.06
C SER A 63 0.18 -4.72 -14.16
N VAL A 64 -1.14 -4.61 -14.07
CA VAL A 64 -1.85 -3.68 -13.19
C VAL A 64 -2.73 -4.50 -12.27
N ALA A 65 -2.56 -4.30 -10.97
CA ALA A 65 -3.39 -4.91 -9.95
C ALA A 65 -3.97 -3.84 -9.03
N LYS A 66 -5.22 -4.03 -8.63
CA LYS A 66 -5.87 -3.20 -7.63
C LYS A 66 -5.98 -3.99 -6.34
N HIS A 67 -5.47 -3.44 -5.25
CA HIS A 67 -5.57 -4.04 -3.93
C HIS A 67 -6.43 -3.16 -3.03
N LYS A 68 -7.38 -3.77 -2.30
CA LYS A 68 -8.11 -3.03 -1.27
C LYS A 68 -7.13 -2.70 -0.14
N VAL A 69 -7.12 -1.44 0.29
CA VAL A 69 -6.30 -0.99 1.42
C VAL A 69 -6.68 -1.78 2.69
N GLN A 70 -7.94 -2.15 2.84
CA GLN A 70 -8.42 -3.02 3.92
C GLN A 70 -7.60 -4.31 4.04
N ASP A 71 -7.43 -5.06 2.95
CA ASP A 71 -6.76 -6.36 2.97
C ASP A 71 -5.27 -6.23 3.31
N LEU A 72 -4.65 -5.13 2.83
CA LEU A 72 -3.27 -4.80 3.14
C LEU A 72 -3.09 -4.42 4.62
N ILE A 73 -4.04 -3.69 5.20
CA ILE A 73 -4.01 -3.30 6.62
C ILE A 73 -4.19 -4.53 7.52
N LEU A 74 -5.10 -5.44 7.20
CA LEU A 74 -5.34 -6.64 7.99
C LEU A 74 -4.11 -7.56 8.05
N SER A 75 -3.28 -7.55 7.01
CA SER A 75 -2.02 -8.31 6.94
C SER A 75 -0.79 -7.52 7.41
N SER A 76 -0.95 -6.27 7.84
CA SER A 76 0.16 -5.36 8.16
C SER A 76 0.79 -5.61 9.54
N ARG A 77 2.06 -5.21 9.70
CA ARG A 77 2.71 -5.07 11.00
C ARG A 77 2.56 -3.63 11.50
N VAL A 78 2.14 -3.47 12.75
CA VAL A 78 2.07 -2.16 13.41
C VAL A 78 3.46 -1.80 13.94
N VAL A 79 3.96 -0.63 13.55
CA VAL A 79 5.23 -0.07 14.02
C VAL A 79 4.90 1.21 14.80
N ARG A 80 5.21 1.22 16.09
CA ARG A 80 4.95 2.37 16.98
C ARG A 80 6.15 3.30 16.96
N LEU A 81 5.91 4.56 16.61
CA LEU A 81 6.92 5.60 16.52
C LEU A 81 7.13 6.33 17.87
N ALA A 82 6.20 6.18 18.81
CA ALA A 82 6.27 6.68 20.18
C ALA A 82 5.72 5.64 21.17
N GLU A 83 6.28 5.59 22.38
CA GLU A 83 5.78 4.69 23.44
C GLU A 83 4.41 5.15 23.98
N GLY A 84 3.54 4.19 24.31
CA GLY A 84 2.39 4.46 25.19
C GLY A 84 1.06 4.86 24.54
N GLY A 85 0.81 4.54 23.27
CA GLY A 85 -0.55 4.66 22.70
C GLY A 85 -1.54 3.67 23.34
N PRO A 86 -2.76 4.08 23.78
CA PRO A 86 -3.70 3.23 24.53
C PRO A 86 -4.32 2.11 23.67
N ASP A 87 -4.35 2.30 22.35
CA ASP A 87 -4.97 1.35 21.43
C ASP A 87 -4.07 0.13 21.23
N SER A 88 -4.66 -1.07 21.19
CA SER A 88 -3.97 -2.29 20.78
C SER A 88 -3.66 -2.25 19.28
N ASP A 89 -2.69 -3.05 18.84
CA ASP A 89 -2.35 -3.16 17.40
C ASP A 89 -3.57 -3.61 16.57
N GLN A 90 -4.43 -4.48 17.14
CA GLN A 90 -5.65 -4.91 16.47
C GLN A 90 -6.67 -3.77 16.34
N ALA A 91 -6.88 -2.99 17.39
CA ALA A 91 -7.78 -1.84 17.34
C ALA A 91 -7.34 -0.80 16.29
N ILE A 92 -6.03 -0.60 16.14
CA ILE A 92 -5.46 0.26 15.10
C ILE A 92 -5.77 -0.30 13.71
N ARG A 93 -5.51 -1.59 13.47
CA ARG A 93 -5.81 -2.24 12.18
C ARG A 93 -7.30 -2.16 11.86
N ASP A 94 -8.18 -2.50 12.80
CA ASP A 94 -9.63 -2.49 12.61
C ASP A 94 -10.10 -1.08 12.22
N ARG A 95 -9.66 -0.06 12.95
CA ARG A 95 -9.97 1.35 12.65
C ARG A 95 -9.54 1.76 11.24
N LEU A 96 -8.31 1.42 10.84
CA LEU A 96 -7.78 1.78 9.52
C LEU A 96 -8.36 0.90 8.39
N SER A 97 -8.81 -0.31 8.69
CA SER A 97 -9.44 -1.22 7.70
C SER A 97 -10.72 -0.65 7.09
N HIS A 98 -11.35 0.30 7.80
CA HIS A 98 -12.58 0.98 7.39
C HIS A 98 -12.36 2.22 6.52
N LEU A 99 -11.12 2.50 6.09
CA LEU A 99 -10.82 3.65 5.25
C LEU A 99 -11.58 3.62 3.91
N ARG A 100 -12.14 4.78 3.57
CA ARG A 100 -12.95 4.99 2.36
C ARG A 100 -12.53 6.28 1.68
N TYR A 101 -12.63 6.31 0.35
CA TYR A 101 -12.51 7.54 -0.39
C TYR A 101 -13.71 8.44 -0.12
N GLN A 102 -13.43 9.70 0.13
CA GLN A 102 -14.44 10.74 0.19
C GLN A 102 -14.63 11.28 -1.23
N SER A 103 -15.87 11.30 -1.73
CA SER A 103 -16.19 12.14 -2.88
C SER A 103 -16.25 13.59 -2.38
N LYS A 104 -15.48 14.50 -2.96
CA LYS A 104 -15.83 15.92 -2.88
C LYS A 104 -17.09 16.11 -3.72
N ALA A 105 -18.22 16.34 -3.04
CA ALA A 105 -19.39 16.93 -3.68
C ALA A 105 -19.14 18.43 -3.87
#